data_AF-A0A2P4YNH9-F1
#
_entry.id   AF-A0A2P4YNH9-F1
#
_cell.length_a   1.000
_cell.length_b   1.000
_cell.length_c   1.000
_cell.angle_alpha   90.00
_cell.angle_beta   90.00
_cell.angle_gamma   90.00
#
_symmetry.space_group_name_H-M   'P 1'
#
loop_
_entity.id
_entity.type
_entity.pdbx_description
1 polymer ?
#
loop_
_entity_poly.entity_id
_entity_poly.type
_entity_poly.pdbx_seq_one_letter_code
_entity_poly.pdbx_strand_id
1 'polypeptide(L)'
;MVIEDMTESPLTNELPRQYLELLVTERADDLAHAQADAAGFEARVKSGMVGNLYDNLIEQIQGENDQTVVQTWLNERVQQRKMYVEALRECHQLCIDRAEEGLNFKASTEKKSLVLRFLPINLHVQDMWVGPTADLRSQRSRRTSPNVRVYPTVTVGAFAAHCFKFRHNGSILSLRSTLQKRSLSKVQSDVSDKSNIDEVDTLRLHTWCFVVSRWHLTTRFDMCFSQALTTLVTSFCRQLEYSLQHPTDRTFLNTIASIGFLFQVESLLSTQGKEIGMLEDFSAAVDALKHVTFVLDTSPPAHLPSTLLNLHMKNTTLPGVVSVRSSKRSTERKLPRM
;
A
#
# COMPACT_ATOMS: atom_id res chain seq x y z
N MET A 1 4.37 -11.48 -38.26
CA MET A 1 2.99 -11.52 -37.71
C MET A 1 3.07 -11.12 -36.25
N VAL A 2 1.99 -10.55 -35.70
CA VAL A 2 1.91 -10.16 -34.28
C VAL A 2 0.76 -10.91 -33.63
N ILE A 3 0.97 -11.50 -32.47
CA ILE A 3 -0.09 -12.06 -31.61
C ILE A 3 0.01 -11.39 -30.24
N GLU A 4 -1.13 -10.95 -29.72
CA GLU A 4 -1.25 -10.39 -28.38
C GLU A 4 -1.80 -11.46 -27.41
N ASP A 5 -1.12 -11.65 -26.28
CA ASP A 5 -1.64 -12.38 -25.12
C ASP A 5 -1.86 -11.38 -23.98
N MET A 6 -3.03 -11.39 -23.37
CA MET A 6 -3.31 -10.64 -22.13
C MET A 6 -3.63 -11.62 -21.01
N THR A 7 -2.81 -11.61 -19.95
CA THR A 7 -2.90 -12.57 -18.85
C THR A 7 -3.02 -11.85 -17.52
N GLU A 8 -3.96 -12.29 -16.69
CA GLU A 8 -4.12 -11.79 -15.33
C GLU A 8 -2.93 -12.17 -14.46
N SER A 9 -2.46 -11.25 -13.62
CA SER A 9 -1.36 -11.56 -12.70
C SER A 9 -1.88 -12.32 -11.48
N PRO A 10 -1.37 -13.53 -11.16
CA PRO A 10 -1.69 -14.22 -9.90
C PRO A 10 -1.16 -13.48 -8.66
N LEU A 11 -0.20 -12.57 -8.85
CA LEU A 11 0.31 -11.72 -7.78
C LEU A 11 -0.75 -10.75 -7.25
N THR A 12 -1.87 -10.56 -7.97
CA THR A 12 -3.00 -9.73 -7.55
C THR A 12 -3.55 -10.13 -6.20
N ASN A 13 -3.54 -11.42 -5.84
CA ASN A 13 -3.92 -11.89 -4.51
C ASN A 13 -2.71 -12.09 -3.60
N GLU A 14 -1.64 -12.69 -4.13
CA GLU A 14 -0.51 -13.17 -3.31
C GLU A 14 0.28 -12.03 -2.64
N LEU A 15 0.53 -10.93 -3.35
CA LEU A 15 1.29 -9.81 -2.78
C LEU A 15 0.47 -9.01 -1.76
N PRO A 16 -0.80 -8.65 -2.05
CA PRO A 16 -1.65 -8.05 -1.05
C PRO A 16 -1.85 -8.93 0.18
N ARG A 17 -1.97 -10.25 0.04
CA ARG A 17 -2.05 -11.19 1.18
C ARG A 17 -0.86 -11.01 2.13
N GLN A 18 0.36 -11.12 1.61
CA GLN A 18 1.56 -11.00 2.45
C GLN A 18 1.75 -9.58 3.01
N TYR A 19 1.44 -8.55 2.21
CA TYR A 19 1.52 -7.18 2.68
C TYR A 19 0.51 -6.89 3.80
N LEU A 20 -0.71 -7.42 3.69
CA LEU A 20 -1.76 -7.29 4.70
C LEU A 20 -1.36 -7.94 6.02
N GLU A 21 -0.67 -9.08 5.99
CA GLU A 21 -0.14 -9.73 7.20
C GLU A 21 0.81 -8.77 7.97
N LEU A 22 1.74 -8.14 7.25
CA LEU A 22 2.67 -7.15 7.83
C LEU A 22 1.96 -5.89 8.34
N LEU A 23 0.86 -5.51 7.68
CA LEU A 23 0.08 -4.32 7.99
C LEU A 23 -0.85 -4.54 9.19
N VAL A 24 -1.43 -5.73 9.33
CA VAL A 24 -2.26 -6.11 10.49
C VAL A 24 -1.45 -5.96 11.78
N THR A 25 -0.20 -6.41 11.80
CA THR A 25 0.69 -6.23 12.96
C THR A 25 0.91 -4.75 13.26
N GLU A 26 1.30 -3.95 12.25
CA GLU A 26 1.59 -2.52 12.46
C GLU A 26 0.37 -1.72 12.92
N ARG A 27 -0.81 -2.00 12.36
CA ARG A 27 -2.05 -1.31 12.72
C ARG A 27 -2.63 -1.82 14.03
N ALA A 28 -2.31 -3.05 14.45
CA ALA A 28 -2.59 -3.52 15.80
C ALA A 28 -1.77 -2.76 16.85
N ASP A 29 -0.52 -2.41 16.56
CA ASP A 29 0.29 -1.55 17.44
C ASP A 29 -0.34 -0.14 17.55
N ASP A 30 -0.79 0.45 16.44
CA ASP A 30 -1.52 1.74 16.48
C ASP A 30 -2.81 1.66 17.32
N LEU A 31 -3.53 0.54 17.26
CA LEU A 31 -4.70 0.27 18.09
C LEU A 31 -4.31 0.18 19.57
N ALA A 32 -3.26 -0.56 19.90
CA ALA A 32 -2.78 -0.72 21.28
C ALA A 32 -2.38 0.64 21.89
N HIS A 33 -1.69 1.49 21.12
CA HIS A 33 -1.39 2.86 21.56
C HIS A 33 -2.65 3.69 21.79
N ALA A 34 -3.65 3.62 20.91
CA ALA A 34 -4.91 4.33 21.10
C ALA A 34 -5.67 3.85 22.35
N GLN A 35 -5.65 2.54 22.62
CA GLN A 35 -6.26 1.93 23.81
C GLN A 35 -5.54 2.36 25.09
N ALA A 36 -4.21 2.39 25.07
CA ALA A 36 -3.40 2.88 26.19
C ALA A 36 -3.69 4.36 26.49
N ASP A 37 -3.81 5.20 25.45
CA ASP A 37 -4.17 6.62 25.61
C ASP A 37 -5.55 6.79 26.26
N ALA A 38 -6.55 6.01 25.82
CA ALA A 38 -7.91 6.04 26.35
C ALA A 38 -7.97 5.54 27.81
N ALA A 39 -7.34 4.40 28.10
CA ALA A 39 -7.29 3.83 29.45
C ALA A 39 -6.51 4.72 30.42
N GLY A 40 -5.41 5.33 29.96
CA GLY A 40 -4.63 6.28 30.74
C GLY A 40 -5.42 7.55 31.08
N PHE A 41 -6.26 8.04 30.15
CA PHE A 41 -7.16 9.15 30.43
C PHE A 41 -8.24 8.77 31.44
N GLU A 42 -8.90 7.62 31.26
CA GLU A 42 -9.93 7.12 32.17
C GLU A 42 -9.38 6.94 33.61
N ALA A 43 -8.16 6.41 33.74
CA ALA A 43 -7.49 6.28 35.04
C ALA A 43 -7.24 7.64 35.71
N ARG A 44 -6.81 8.65 34.95
CA ARG A 44 -6.63 10.02 35.48
C ARG A 44 -7.95 10.63 35.96
N VAL A 45 -9.03 10.45 35.20
CA VAL A 45 -10.37 10.92 35.61
C VAL A 45 -10.82 10.24 36.90
N LYS A 46 -10.70 8.91 37.00
CA LYS A 46 -11.06 8.13 38.21
C LYS A 46 -10.25 8.51 39.44
N SER A 47 -8.99 8.90 39.26
CA SER A 47 -8.11 9.31 40.37
C SER A 47 -8.40 10.71 40.95
N GLY A 48 -9.36 11.45 40.37
CA GLY A 48 -9.68 12.82 40.80
C GLY A 48 -8.62 13.86 40.43
N MET A 49 -7.51 13.47 39.80
CA MET A 49 -6.43 14.39 39.39
C MET A 49 -6.88 15.47 38.38
N VAL A 50 -8.02 15.29 37.71
CA VAL A 50 -8.56 16.27 36.74
C VAL A 50 -9.63 17.17 37.37
N GLY A 51 -10.23 16.79 38.51
CA GLY A 51 -11.37 17.47 39.13
C GLY A 51 -11.04 18.40 40.31
N ASN A 52 -9.88 18.25 40.95
CA ASN A 52 -9.52 18.96 42.19
C ASN A 52 -9.08 20.44 41.99
N LEU A 53 -9.41 21.07 40.85
CA LEU A 53 -8.89 22.39 40.45
C LEU A 53 -9.97 23.46 40.22
N TYR A 54 -11.25 23.13 40.35
CA TYR A 54 -12.34 24.05 40.03
C TYR A 54 -12.96 24.64 41.28
N ASP A 55 -12.81 25.95 41.48
CA ASP A 55 -13.30 26.67 42.67
C ASP A 55 -14.79 27.06 42.54
N ASN A 56 -15.37 27.01 41.33
CA ASN A 56 -16.76 27.40 41.07
C ASN A 56 -17.57 26.35 40.26
N LEU A 57 -18.89 26.28 40.52
CA LEU A 57 -19.83 25.32 39.91
C LEU A 57 -19.86 25.36 38.36
N ILE A 58 -19.66 26.54 37.77
CA ILE A 58 -19.63 26.74 36.31
C ILE A 58 -18.36 26.11 35.71
N GLU A 59 -17.22 26.25 36.37
CA GLU A 59 -15.95 25.66 35.94
C GLU A 59 -15.97 24.14 36.11
N GLN A 60 -16.64 23.65 37.14
CA GLN A 60 -16.87 22.21 37.32
C GLN A 60 -17.73 21.62 36.18
N ILE A 61 -18.83 22.27 35.80
CA ILE A 61 -19.69 21.83 34.68
C ILE A 61 -18.93 21.91 33.35
N GLN A 62 -18.13 22.96 33.13
CA GLN A 62 -17.30 23.10 31.94
C GLN A 62 -16.20 22.02 31.90
N GLY A 63 -15.53 21.75 33.01
CA GLY A 63 -14.52 20.69 33.14
C GLY A 63 -15.09 19.29 32.92
N GLU A 64 -16.27 19.00 33.46
CA GLU A 64 -16.97 17.73 33.23
C GLU A 64 -17.38 17.57 31.75
N ASN A 65 -17.92 18.62 31.12
CA ASN A 65 -18.23 18.61 29.70
C ASN A 65 -16.97 18.37 28.84
N ASP A 66 -15.88 19.06 29.13
CA ASP A 66 -14.58 18.88 28.47
C ASP A 66 -14.03 17.45 28.58
N GLN A 67 -14.12 16.86 29.77
CA GLN A 67 -13.73 15.46 29.98
C GLN A 67 -14.55 14.51 29.12
N THR A 68 -15.86 14.72 29.01
CA THR A 68 -16.71 13.88 28.16
C THR A 68 -16.37 14.00 26.68
N VAL A 69 -16.03 15.20 26.18
CA VAL A 69 -15.62 15.41 24.79
C VAL A 69 -14.30 14.69 24.51
N VAL A 70 -13.29 14.83 25.39
CA VAL A 70 -11.99 14.14 25.25
C VAL A 70 -12.16 12.62 25.31
N GLN A 71 -12.94 12.12 26.27
CA GLN A 71 -13.23 10.68 26.39
C GLN A 71 -13.91 10.14 25.13
N THR A 72 -14.90 10.87 24.60
CA THR A 72 -15.61 10.50 23.37
C THR A 72 -14.65 10.42 22.19
N TRP A 73 -13.80 11.43 22.01
CA TRP A 73 -12.80 11.44 20.94
C TRP A 73 -11.79 10.29 21.05
N LEU A 74 -11.31 9.98 22.27
CA LEU A 74 -10.39 8.86 22.50
C LEU A 74 -11.05 7.51 22.18
N ASN A 75 -12.31 7.33 22.59
CA ASN A 75 -13.08 6.12 22.32
C ASN A 75 -13.37 5.96 20.81
N GLU A 76 -13.74 7.04 20.11
CA GLU A 76 -13.89 7.04 18.66
C GLU A 76 -12.58 6.68 17.95
N ARG A 77 -11.45 7.24 18.42
CA ARG A 77 -10.13 6.92 17.90
C ARG A 77 -9.85 5.42 18.03
N VAL A 78 -10.04 4.83 19.21
CA VAL A 78 -9.89 3.38 19.44
C VAL A 78 -10.78 2.58 18.49
N GLN A 79 -12.07 2.94 18.42
CA GLN A 79 -13.03 2.24 17.59
C GLN A 79 -12.65 2.27 16.10
N GLN A 80 -12.20 3.42 15.58
CA GLN A 80 -11.73 3.55 14.20
C GLN A 80 -10.52 2.64 13.90
N ARG A 81 -9.55 2.53 14.82
CA ARG A 81 -8.37 1.68 14.62
C ARG A 81 -8.78 0.20 14.69
N LYS A 82 -9.65 -0.15 15.63
CA LYS A 82 -10.18 -1.51 15.79
C LYS A 82 -10.89 -1.98 14.52
N MET A 83 -11.83 -1.17 14.02
CA MET A 83 -12.56 -1.48 12.77
C MET A 83 -11.61 -1.61 11.57
N TYR A 84 -10.55 -0.79 11.51
CA TYR A 84 -9.58 -0.90 10.42
C TYR A 84 -8.78 -2.20 10.51
N VAL A 85 -8.28 -2.58 11.69
CA VAL A 85 -7.56 -3.86 11.89
C VAL A 85 -8.45 -5.05 11.54
N GLU A 86 -9.72 -5.03 11.93
CA GLU A 86 -10.69 -6.06 11.54
C GLU A 86 -10.89 -6.11 10.01
N ALA A 87 -11.04 -4.96 9.37
CA ALA A 87 -11.15 -4.87 7.91
C ALA A 87 -9.88 -5.36 7.18
N LEU A 88 -8.69 -5.16 7.75
CA LEU A 88 -7.45 -5.69 7.19
C LEU A 88 -7.43 -7.22 7.24
N ARG A 89 -7.87 -7.81 8.34
CA ARG A 89 -7.98 -9.27 8.49
C ARG A 89 -8.99 -9.87 7.52
N GLU A 90 -10.13 -9.20 7.32
CA GLU A 90 -11.13 -9.58 6.31
C GLU A 90 -10.54 -9.54 4.89
N CYS A 91 -9.84 -8.45 4.53
CA CYS A 91 -9.18 -8.34 3.23
C CYS A 91 -8.09 -9.42 3.04
N HIS A 92 -7.36 -9.76 4.11
CA HIS A 92 -6.34 -10.80 4.09
C HIS A 92 -6.96 -12.17 3.81
N GLN A 93 -8.03 -12.52 4.53
CA GLN A 93 -8.75 -13.78 4.31
C GLN A 93 -9.32 -13.85 2.90
N LEU A 94 -9.91 -12.76 2.40
CA LEU A 94 -10.41 -12.69 1.03
C LEU A 94 -9.31 -12.96 -0.02
N CYS A 95 -8.07 -12.51 0.21
CA CYS A 95 -6.97 -12.81 -0.71
C CYS A 95 -6.64 -14.30 -0.75
N ILE A 96 -6.78 -15.02 0.37
CA ILE A 96 -6.60 -16.47 0.44
C ILE A 96 -7.72 -17.15 -0.35
N ASP A 97 -8.98 -16.85 -0.01
CA ASP A 97 -10.15 -17.48 -0.62
C ASP A 97 -10.14 -17.29 -2.15
N ARG A 98 -9.86 -16.06 -2.61
CA ARG A 98 -9.74 -15.76 -4.05
C ARG A 98 -8.60 -16.50 -4.73
N ALA A 99 -7.47 -16.70 -4.06
CA ALA A 99 -6.35 -17.44 -4.62
C ALA A 99 -6.69 -18.93 -4.77
N GLU A 100 -7.39 -19.52 -3.80
CA GLU A 100 -7.88 -20.90 -3.84
C GLU A 100 -8.92 -21.10 -4.97
N GLU A 101 -9.77 -20.10 -5.20
CA GLU A 101 -10.75 -20.09 -6.30
C GLU A 101 -10.14 -19.72 -7.67
N GLY A 102 -8.87 -19.29 -7.71
CA GLY A 102 -8.20 -18.86 -8.93
C GLY A 102 -8.66 -17.50 -9.48
N LEU A 103 -9.29 -16.66 -8.65
CA LEU A 103 -9.82 -15.34 -9.02
C LEU A 103 -8.74 -14.26 -8.95
N ASN A 104 -8.05 -14.00 -10.06
CA ASN A 104 -6.94 -13.03 -10.10
C ASN A 104 -7.35 -11.66 -10.63
N PHE A 105 -8.50 -11.55 -11.29
CA PHE A 105 -8.99 -10.29 -11.82
C PHE A 105 -9.80 -9.46 -10.82
N LYS A 106 -9.51 -8.16 -10.76
CA LYS A 106 -10.36 -7.14 -10.12
C LYS A 106 -10.77 -6.11 -11.16
N ALA A 107 -12.07 -6.00 -11.40
CA ALA A 107 -12.61 -5.13 -12.45
C ALA A 107 -12.64 -3.65 -12.03
N SER A 108 -12.62 -2.75 -13.01
CA SER A 108 -12.82 -1.30 -12.80
C SER A 108 -14.14 -0.95 -12.11
N THR A 109 -15.19 -1.75 -12.28
CA THR A 109 -16.50 -1.57 -11.64
C THR A 109 -16.41 -1.75 -10.13
N GLU A 110 -15.47 -2.56 -9.66
CA GLU A 110 -15.23 -2.90 -8.26
C GLU A 110 -14.25 -1.94 -7.58
N LYS A 111 -13.82 -0.86 -8.26
CA LYS A 111 -12.82 0.08 -7.73
C LYS A 111 -13.18 0.67 -6.36
N LYS A 112 -14.47 0.79 -6.04
CA LYS A 112 -14.96 1.31 -4.75
C LYS A 112 -15.18 0.22 -3.69
N SER A 113 -14.98 -1.05 -4.02
CA SER A 113 -15.13 -2.16 -3.08
C SER A 113 -14.17 -2.00 -1.92
N LEU A 114 -14.72 -2.06 -0.71
CA LEU A 114 -13.94 -1.99 0.52
C LEU A 114 -13.14 -3.29 0.68
N VAL A 115 -13.76 -4.46 0.51
CA VAL A 115 -13.05 -5.74 0.72
C VAL A 115 -11.94 -6.00 -0.32
N LEU A 116 -12.04 -5.43 -1.52
CA LEU A 116 -11.00 -5.53 -2.57
C LEU A 116 -10.00 -4.35 -2.57
N ARG A 117 -10.05 -3.43 -1.59
CA ARG A 117 -9.36 -2.12 -1.67
C ARG A 117 -7.83 -2.18 -1.83
N PHE A 118 -7.19 -3.29 -1.46
CA PHE A 118 -5.74 -3.48 -1.53
C PHE A 118 -5.25 -4.10 -2.85
N LEU A 119 -6.17 -4.65 -3.64
CA LEU A 119 -5.86 -5.32 -4.90
C LEU A 119 -5.74 -4.28 -6.03
N PRO A 120 -4.73 -4.37 -6.91
CA PRO A 120 -4.64 -3.54 -8.11
C PRO A 120 -5.82 -3.81 -9.05
N ILE A 121 -6.30 -2.76 -9.72
CA ILE A 121 -7.43 -2.85 -10.66
C ILE A 121 -6.91 -3.21 -12.05
N ASN A 122 -7.54 -4.16 -12.73
CA ASN A 122 -7.17 -4.60 -14.09
C ASN A 122 -5.67 -4.89 -14.28
N LEU A 123 -5.03 -5.56 -13.32
CA LEU A 123 -3.61 -5.89 -13.44
C LEU A 123 -3.39 -7.05 -14.43
N HIS A 124 -2.83 -6.75 -15.59
CA HIS A 124 -2.48 -7.75 -16.60
C HIS A 124 -1.04 -7.61 -17.06
N VAL A 125 -0.47 -8.75 -17.44
CA VAL A 125 0.69 -8.81 -18.33
C VAL A 125 0.17 -8.92 -19.76
N GLN A 126 0.48 -7.93 -20.58
CA GLN A 126 0.15 -7.86 -22.00
C GLN A 126 1.44 -8.12 -22.81
N ASP A 127 1.53 -9.30 -23.41
CA ASP A 127 2.68 -9.71 -24.21
C ASP A 127 2.35 -9.58 -25.71
N MET A 128 3.10 -8.74 -26.43
CA MET A 128 3.04 -8.69 -27.89
C MET A 128 4.14 -9.57 -28.49
N TRP A 129 3.75 -10.71 -29.07
CA TRP A 129 4.65 -11.68 -29.70
C TRP A 129 4.80 -11.39 -31.18
N VAL A 130 6.04 -11.20 -31.63
CA VAL A 130 6.38 -10.86 -33.02
C VAL A 130 7.31 -11.93 -33.60
N GLY A 131 6.93 -12.49 -34.74
CA GLY A 131 7.75 -13.52 -35.40
C GLY A 131 7.07 -14.17 -36.61
N PRO A 132 7.69 -15.24 -37.15
CA PRO A 132 7.12 -16.05 -38.22
C PRO A 132 5.82 -16.73 -37.78
N THR A 133 4.84 -16.83 -38.69
CA THR A 133 3.53 -17.42 -38.40
C THR A 133 3.60 -18.84 -37.85
N ALA A 134 4.54 -19.66 -38.34
CA ALA A 134 4.71 -21.04 -37.88
C ALA A 134 5.09 -21.12 -36.39
N ASP A 135 5.92 -20.20 -35.91
CA ASP A 135 6.45 -20.19 -34.56
C ASP A 135 5.48 -19.56 -33.55
N LEU A 136 4.50 -18.79 -34.04
CA LEU A 136 3.50 -18.13 -33.22
C LEU A 136 2.25 -18.99 -32.93
N ARG A 137 2.12 -20.18 -33.53
CA ARG A 137 0.90 -21.02 -33.47
C ARG A 137 0.51 -21.49 -32.07
N SER A 138 1.49 -21.76 -31.20
CA SER A 138 1.24 -22.29 -29.86
C SER A 138 1.88 -21.42 -28.79
N GLN A 139 1.34 -21.44 -27.56
CA GLN A 139 1.96 -20.73 -26.43
C GLN A 139 3.39 -21.20 -26.15
N ARG A 140 3.67 -22.50 -26.34
CA ARG A 140 5.00 -23.09 -26.19
C ARG A 140 5.95 -22.55 -27.24
N SER A 141 5.62 -22.68 -28.52
CA SER A 141 6.47 -22.24 -29.64
C SER A 141 6.78 -20.75 -29.57
N ARG A 142 5.81 -19.93 -29.14
CA ARG A 142 6.02 -18.49 -28.90
C ARG A 142 7.11 -18.18 -27.88
N ARG A 143 7.20 -18.99 -26.82
CA ARG A 143 8.12 -18.79 -25.69
C ARG A 143 9.47 -19.46 -25.87
N THR A 144 9.58 -20.42 -26.78
CA THR A 144 10.82 -21.20 -27.00
C THR A 144 11.49 -20.93 -28.34
N SER A 145 10.78 -20.38 -29.33
CA SER A 145 11.38 -20.14 -30.65
C SER A 145 12.38 -18.98 -30.59
N PRO A 146 13.61 -19.14 -31.12
CA PRO A 146 14.59 -18.07 -31.18
C PRO A 146 14.20 -16.94 -32.15
N ASN A 147 13.28 -17.22 -33.08
CA ASN A 147 12.80 -16.27 -34.09
C ASN A 147 11.62 -15.43 -33.61
N VAL A 148 11.14 -15.68 -32.39
CA VAL A 148 10.07 -14.90 -31.77
C VAL A 148 10.70 -13.89 -30.83
N ARG A 149 10.15 -12.68 -30.83
CA ARG A 149 10.43 -11.62 -29.86
C ARG A 149 9.15 -11.29 -29.13
N VAL A 150 9.25 -10.96 -27.84
CA VAL A 150 8.11 -10.49 -27.06
C VAL A 150 8.40 -9.09 -26.55
N TYR A 151 7.38 -8.25 -26.62
CA TYR A 151 7.36 -6.92 -26.05
C TYR A 151 6.33 -6.92 -24.92
N PRO A 152 6.77 -7.13 -23.66
CA PRO A 152 5.86 -7.19 -22.52
C PRO A 152 5.51 -5.78 -22.03
N THR A 153 4.23 -5.56 -21.75
CA THR A 153 3.70 -4.36 -21.08
C THR A 153 2.85 -4.81 -19.91
N VAL A 154 2.97 -4.17 -18.75
CA VAL A 154 2.05 -4.40 -17.63
C VAL A 154 1.00 -3.31 -17.63
N THR A 155 -0.27 -3.69 -17.71
CA THR A 155 -1.40 -2.76 -17.64
C THR A 155 -2.03 -2.82 -16.25
N VAL A 156 -2.44 -1.66 -15.73
CA VAL A 156 -3.07 -1.55 -14.41
C VAL A 156 -3.86 -0.24 -14.32
N GLY A 157 -4.91 -0.23 -13.51
CA GLY A 157 -5.59 1.00 -13.08
C GLY A 157 -4.73 1.84 -12.14
N ALA A 158 -5.07 3.12 -12.00
CA ALA A 158 -4.33 4.02 -11.13
C ALA A 158 -4.32 3.53 -9.67
N PHE A 159 -3.12 3.53 -9.06
CA PHE A 159 -2.92 3.24 -7.64
C PHE A 159 -3.58 4.31 -6.78
N ALA A 160 -4.81 4.06 -6.35
CA ALA A 160 -5.60 5.08 -5.69
C ALA A 160 -6.63 4.50 -4.72
N ALA A 161 -6.89 5.22 -3.63
CA ALA A 161 -7.89 4.83 -2.64
C ALA A 161 -9.31 5.24 -3.08
N HIS A 162 -9.78 4.67 -4.19
CA HIS A 162 -11.06 5.03 -4.81
C HIS A 162 -12.27 4.90 -3.88
N CYS A 163 -12.24 3.96 -2.93
CA CYS A 163 -13.29 3.76 -1.93
C CYS A 163 -13.44 4.96 -0.97
N PHE A 164 -12.38 5.75 -0.75
CA PHE A 164 -12.39 6.93 0.11
C PHE A 164 -12.77 8.23 -0.62
N LYS A 165 -12.98 8.15 -1.94
CA LYS A 165 -13.28 9.30 -2.81
C LYS A 165 -12.16 10.37 -2.77
N PHE A 166 -12.28 11.38 -3.62
CA PHE A 166 -11.32 12.48 -3.76
C PHE A 166 -12.09 13.81 -3.58
N ARG A 167 -12.43 14.12 -2.33
CA ARG A 167 -12.95 15.44 -1.93
C ARG A 167 -11.77 16.41 -1.73
N HIS A 168 -12.04 17.71 -1.62
CA HIS A 168 -11.00 18.74 -1.46
C HIS A 168 -9.93 18.34 -0.43
N ASN A 169 -8.67 18.32 -0.86
CA ASN A 169 -7.47 17.99 -0.09
C ASN A 169 -7.44 16.60 0.58
N GLY A 170 -8.23 15.63 0.09
CA GLY A 170 -8.33 14.30 0.68
C GLY A 170 -7.37 13.23 0.14
N SER A 171 -6.52 13.55 -0.84
CA SER A 171 -5.51 12.66 -1.42
C SER A 171 -4.23 12.63 -0.58
N ILE A 172 -3.33 11.68 -0.83
CA ILE A 172 -2.10 11.52 -0.05
C ILE A 172 -1.22 12.77 -0.09
N LEU A 173 -0.94 13.34 -1.27
CA LEU A 173 -0.07 14.53 -1.36
C LEU A 173 -0.72 15.77 -0.74
N SER A 174 -2.02 15.98 -0.96
CA SER A 174 -2.76 17.08 -0.34
C SER A 174 -2.81 16.95 1.19
N LEU A 175 -3.02 15.74 1.72
CA LEU A 175 -2.98 15.47 3.17
C LEU A 175 -1.58 15.69 3.74
N ARG A 176 -0.52 15.24 3.05
CA ARG A 176 0.88 15.50 3.42
C ARG A 176 1.17 16.99 3.48
N SER A 177 0.78 17.75 2.44
CA SER A 177 0.95 19.21 2.40
C SER A 177 0.24 19.90 3.55
N THR A 178 -1.00 19.47 3.85
CA THR A 178 -1.78 20.03 4.97
C THR A 178 -1.12 19.76 6.32
N LEU A 179 -0.61 18.55 6.55
CA LEU A 179 0.10 18.19 7.78
C LEU A 179 1.44 18.95 7.93
N GLN A 180 2.17 19.14 6.83
CA GLN A 180 3.42 19.92 6.83
C GLN A 180 3.18 21.38 7.16
N LYS A 181 2.19 22.04 6.51
CA LYS A 181 1.83 23.44 6.80
C LYS A 181 1.45 23.64 8.26
N ARG A 182 0.67 22.71 8.83
CA ARG A 182 0.28 22.72 10.25
C ARG A 182 1.44 22.50 11.21
N SER A 183 2.44 21.71 10.81
CA SER A 183 3.65 21.51 11.62
C SER A 183 4.51 22.77 11.65
N LEU A 184 4.61 23.48 10.53
CA LEU A 184 5.35 24.74 10.42
C LEU A 184 4.68 25.90 11.17
N SER A 185 3.35 26.00 11.13
CA SER A 185 2.61 27.05 11.87
C SER A 185 2.79 26.94 13.39
N LYS A 186 2.97 25.72 13.92
CA LYS A 186 3.21 25.49 15.35
C LYS A 186 4.56 26.05 15.83
N VAL A 187 5.60 25.98 14.99
CA VAL A 187 6.93 26.52 15.32
C VAL A 187 6.93 28.06 15.35
N GLN A 188 5.99 28.70 14.65
CA GLN A 188 5.89 30.16 14.57
C GLN A 188 5.02 30.78 15.68
N SER A 189 4.06 30.03 16.24
CA SER A 189 3.21 30.48 17.36
C SER A 189 3.88 30.40 18.72
N ASP A 190 4.88 29.54 18.90
CA ASP A 190 5.66 29.39 20.16
C ASP A 190 6.51 30.64 20.50
N VAL A 191 6.38 31.75 19.76
CA VAL A 191 7.12 33.02 19.93
C VAL A 191 6.23 34.15 20.47
N SER A 192 4.92 33.95 20.65
CA SER A 192 4.02 35.02 21.15
C SER A 192 3.17 34.60 22.35
N ASP A 193 3.59 35.05 23.54
CA ASP A 193 2.84 34.97 24.81
C ASP A 193 1.57 35.83 24.78
N LYS A 194 0.34 35.22 24.77
CA LYS A 194 -0.89 35.82 25.34
C LYS A 194 -2.01 34.80 25.68
N SER A 195 -2.32 34.72 26.98
CA SER A 195 -3.60 34.37 27.67
C SER A 195 -4.31 33.01 27.45
N ASN A 196 -4.76 32.44 28.57
CA ASN A 196 -4.55 31.04 28.97
C ASN A 196 -5.78 30.10 28.93
N ILE A 197 -6.86 30.41 28.18
CA ILE A 197 -8.06 29.54 28.12
C ILE A 197 -8.42 29.17 26.67
N ASP A 198 -8.52 30.15 25.76
CA ASP A 198 -8.79 29.89 24.32
C ASP A 198 -7.63 29.17 23.61
N GLU A 199 -6.42 29.28 24.15
CA GLU A 199 -5.19 28.70 23.60
C GLU A 199 -5.15 27.16 23.79
N VAL A 200 -5.69 26.66 24.90
CA VAL A 200 -5.72 25.22 25.24
C VAL A 200 -6.71 24.48 24.34
N ASP A 201 -7.91 25.03 24.11
CA ASP A 201 -8.90 24.44 23.21
C ASP A 201 -8.48 24.49 21.74
N THR A 202 -7.82 25.58 21.33
CA THR A 202 -7.25 25.70 19.98
C THR A 202 -6.14 24.66 19.76
N LEU A 203 -5.25 24.47 20.74
CA LEU A 203 -4.18 23.47 20.69
C LEU A 203 -4.72 22.03 20.68
N ARG A 204 -5.77 21.77 21.47
CA ARG A 204 -6.49 20.49 21.51
C ARG A 204 -7.12 20.17 20.15
N LEU A 205 -7.87 21.11 19.57
CA LEU A 205 -8.50 20.96 18.26
C LEU A 205 -7.46 20.72 17.16
N HIS A 206 -6.34 21.48 17.19
CA HIS A 206 -5.24 21.31 16.24
C HIS A 206 -4.62 19.91 16.31
N THR A 207 -4.39 19.41 17.53
CA THR A 207 -3.83 18.07 17.77
C THR A 207 -4.78 16.98 17.27
N TRP A 208 -6.07 17.09 17.54
CA TRP A 208 -7.08 16.14 17.05
C TRP A 208 -7.18 16.14 15.54
N CYS A 209 -7.27 17.31 14.91
CA CYS A 209 -7.29 17.45 13.46
C CYS A 209 -6.03 16.85 12.82
N PHE A 210 -4.85 17.03 13.44
CA PHE A 210 -3.60 16.42 12.99
C PHE A 210 -3.67 14.88 13.05
N VAL A 211 -4.09 14.31 14.17
CA VAL A 211 -4.19 12.84 14.35
C VAL A 211 -5.19 12.22 13.36
N VAL A 212 -6.35 12.85 13.17
CA VAL A 212 -7.37 12.43 12.20
C VAL A 212 -6.81 12.49 10.78
N SER A 213 -6.18 13.60 10.40
CA SER A 213 -5.61 13.77 9.05
C SER A 213 -4.46 12.77 8.79
N ARG A 214 -3.61 12.52 9.80
CA ARG A 214 -2.54 11.51 9.73
C ARG A 214 -3.12 10.12 9.52
N TRP A 215 -4.21 9.78 10.21
CA TRP A 215 -4.87 8.49 10.06
C TRP A 215 -5.48 8.30 8.65
N HIS A 216 -6.12 9.33 8.10
CA HIS A 216 -6.60 9.30 6.72
C HIS A 216 -5.45 9.11 5.73
N LEU A 217 -4.34 9.79 5.93
CA LEU A 217 -3.14 9.62 5.10
C LEU A 217 -2.63 8.18 5.17
N THR A 218 -2.43 7.65 6.38
CA THR A 218 -1.93 6.28 6.62
C THR A 218 -2.81 5.25 5.92
N THR A 219 -4.10 5.25 6.20
CA THR A 219 -5.04 4.24 5.66
C THR A 219 -5.19 4.32 4.15
N ARG A 220 -5.10 5.51 3.54
CA ARG A 220 -5.04 5.67 2.07
C ARG A 220 -3.75 5.10 1.50
N PHE A 221 -2.63 5.47 2.11
CA PHE A 221 -1.31 5.07 1.66
C PHE A 221 -1.14 3.55 1.71
N ASP A 222 -1.63 2.90 2.77
CA ASP A 222 -1.64 1.45 2.91
C ASP A 222 -2.27 0.76 1.68
N MET A 223 -3.39 1.28 1.16
CA MET A 223 -4.06 0.74 -0.03
C MET A 223 -3.27 0.98 -1.31
N CYS A 224 -2.84 2.24 -1.53
CA CYS A 224 -2.19 2.64 -2.76
C CYS A 224 -0.81 1.97 -2.90
N PHE A 225 -0.08 1.83 -1.79
CA PHE A 225 1.21 1.15 -1.76
C PHE A 225 1.07 -0.35 -2.04
N SER A 226 0.06 -1.03 -1.48
CA SER A 226 -0.22 -2.44 -1.82
C SER A 226 -0.43 -2.63 -3.33
N GLN A 227 -1.23 -1.77 -3.95
CA GLN A 227 -1.50 -1.82 -5.40
C GLN A 227 -0.21 -1.58 -6.20
N ALA A 228 0.56 -0.54 -5.85
CA ALA A 228 1.81 -0.18 -6.53
C ALA A 228 2.89 -1.26 -6.38
N LEU A 229 3.05 -1.82 -5.17
CA LEU A 229 4.01 -2.89 -4.87
C LEU A 229 3.68 -4.15 -5.69
N THR A 230 2.40 -4.51 -5.77
CA THR A 230 1.96 -5.67 -6.54
C THR A 230 2.29 -5.51 -8.04
N THR A 231 2.07 -4.32 -8.60
CA THR A 231 2.43 -4.03 -9.99
C THR A 231 3.94 -4.00 -10.21
N LEU A 232 4.71 -3.39 -9.29
CA LEU A 232 6.17 -3.37 -9.34
C LEU A 232 6.73 -4.79 -9.42
N VAL A 233 6.29 -5.67 -8.50
CA VAL A 233 6.72 -7.07 -8.45
C VAL A 233 6.29 -7.82 -9.70
N THR A 234 5.05 -7.61 -10.18
CA THR A 234 4.57 -8.23 -11.43
C THR A 234 5.44 -7.87 -12.63
N SER A 235 5.79 -6.57 -12.77
CA SER A 235 6.66 -6.09 -13.84
C SER A 235 8.08 -6.67 -13.72
N PHE A 236 8.64 -6.67 -12.51
CA PHE A 236 9.97 -7.23 -12.26
C PHE A 236 10.03 -8.73 -12.57
N CYS A 237 9.07 -9.52 -12.06
CA CYS A 237 8.99 -10.96 -12.33
C CYS A 237 8.91 -11.23 -13.83
N ARG A 238 8.04 -10.51 -14.56
CA ARG A 238 7.87 -10.73 -16.00
C ARG A 238 9.14 -10.42 -16.79
N GLN A 239 9.83 -9.33 -16.47
CA GLN A 239 11.09 -8.95 -17.13
C GLN A 239 12.24 -9.92 -16.79
N LEU A 240 12.30 -10.38 -15.53
CA LEU A 240 13.25 -11.39 -15.10
C LEU A 240 13.03 -12.71 -15.85
N GLU A 241 11.78 -13.19 -15.93
CA GLU A 241 11.42 -14.40 -16.65
C GLU A 241 11.75 -14.30 -18.14
N TYR A 242 11.43 -13.17 -18.77
CA TYR A 242 11.80 -12.92 -20.16
C TYR A 242 13.32 -13.04 -20.38
N SER A 243 14.11 -12.43 -19.49
CA SER A 243 15.57 -12.44 -19.58
C SER A 243 16.17 -13.82 -19.35
N LEU A 244 15.61 -14.59 -18.41
CA LEU A 244 16.04 -15.96 -18.14
C LEU A 244 15.73 -16.92 -19.31
N GLN A 245 14.65 -16.67 -20.05
CA GLN A 245 14.26 -17.44 -21.23
C GLN A 245 15.12 -17.12 -22.46
N HIS A 246 15.83 -15.98 -22.47
CA HIS A 246 16.66 -15.53 -23.59
C HIS A 246 18.12 -15.30 -23.12
N PRO A 247 18.86 -16.36 -22.76
CA PRO A 247 20.15 -16.24 -22.07
C PRO A 247 21.26 -15.54 -22.88
N THR A 248 21.07 -15.35 -24.18
CA THR A 248 21.95 -14.59 -25.06
C THR A 248 21.86 -13.09 -24.82
N ASP A 249 20.68 -12.59 -24.40
CA ASP A 249 20.48 -11.18 -24.06
C ASP A 249 20.57 -11.00 -22.54
N ARG A 250 21.70 -10.47 -22.09
CA ARG A 250 21.96 -10.20 -20.67
C ARG A 250 21.74 -8.74 -20.29
N THR A 251 21.16 -7.93 -21.18
CA THR A 251 21.05 -6.48 -21.00
C THR A 251 20.27 -6.11 -19.73
N PHE A 252 19.13 -6.78 -19.50
CA PHE A 252 18.34 -6.58 -18.29
C PHE A 252 19.12 -6.97 -17.03
N LEU A 253 19.72 -8.16 -17.01
CA LEU A 253 20.47 -8.67 -15.85
C LEU A 253 21.67 -7.76 -15.51
N ASN A 254 22.39 -7.28 -16.53
CA ASN A 254 23.49 -6.34 -16.35
C ASN A 254 22.98 -5.00 -15.81
N THR A 255 21.87 -4.48 -16.34
CA THR A 255 21.25 -3.23 -15.88
C THR A 255 20.84 -3.31 -14.41
N ILE A 256 20.10 -4.36 -14.02
CA ILE A 256 19.65 -4.50 -12.61
C ILE A 256 20.82 -4.70 -11.65
N ALA A 257 21.91 -5.36 -12.09
CA ALA A 257 23.11 -5.53 -11.29
C ALA A 257 23.90 -4.22 -11.14
N SER A 258 23.89 -3.35 -12.15
CA SER A 258 24.66 -2.10 -12.12
C SER A 258 23.95 -0.93 -11.46
N ILE A 259 22.65 -0.73 -11.77
CA ILE A 259 21.90 0.47 -11.35
C ILE A 259 20.59 0.14 -10.62
N GLY A 260 20.21 -1.14 -10.56
CA GLY A 260 18.93 -1.57 -10.00
C GLY A 260 17.81 -1.62 -11.04
N PHE A 261 16.61 -1.99 -10.58
CA PHE A 261 15.43 -2.07 -11.43
C PHE A 261 14.75 -0.71 -11.58
N LEU A 262 14.74 -0.17 -12.80
CA LEU A 262 14.00 1.04 -13.11
C LEU A 262 12.54 0.68 -13.42
N PHE A 263 11.64 1.06 -12.52
CA PHE A 263 10.21 0.90 -12.71
C PHE A 263 9.59 2.15 -13.32
N GLN A 264 9.15 2.04 -14.57
CA GLN A 264 8.43 3.10 -15.28
C GLN A 264 6.94 2.80 -15.28
N VAL A 265 6.13 3.81 -14.94
CA VAL A 265 4.68 3.76 -15.05
C VAL A 265 4.18 5.04 -15.68
N GLU A 266 3.29 4.91 -16.65
CA GLU A 266 2.66 6.04 -17.34
C GLU A 266 1.17 6.09 -16.96
N SER A 267 0.67 7.29 -16.67
CA SER A 267 -0.74 7.50 -16.34
C SER A 267 -1.45 8.20 -17.49
N LEU A 268 -2.63 7.69 -17.84
CA LEU A 268 -3.53 8.30 -18.84
C LEU A 268 -4.62 9.17 -18.19
N LEU A 269 -4.51 9.45 -16.89
CA LEU A 269 -5.44 10.31 -16.17
C LEU A 269 -5.18 11.78 -16.50
N SER A 270 -6.24 12.58 -16.55
CA SER A 270 -6.12 14.03 -16.66
C SER A 270 -5.87 14.67 -15.29
N THR A 271 -5.48 15.94 -15.29
CA THR A 271 -5.38 16.76 -14.07
C THR A 271 -6.72 17.39 -13.67
N GLN A 272 -7.83 16.97 -14.29
CA GLN A 272 -9.13 17.61 -14.11
C GLN A 272 -10.01 16.88 -13.09
N GLY A 273 -10.79 17.68 -12.34
CA GLY A 273 -11.81 17.18 -11.43
C GLY A 273 -11.25 16.24 -10.34
N LYS A 274 -11.73 14.99 -10.32
CA LYS A 274 -11.35 14.01 -9.29
C LYS A 274 -10.07 13.24 -9.64
N GLU A 275 -9.60 13.34 -10.89
CA GLU A 275 -8.45 12.57 -11.37
C GLU A 275 -7.13 13.13 -10.80
N ILE A 276 -7.07 14.43 -10.49
CA ILE A 276 -5.91 15.00 -9.79
C ILE A 276 -5.64 14.31 -8.44
N GLY A 277 -6.68 14.01 -7.67
CA GLY A 277 -6.54 13.30 -6.40
C GLY A 277 -6.07 11.87 -6.59
N MET A 278 -6.44 11.22 -7.70
CA MET A 278 -5.94 9.88 -8.05
C MET A 278 -4.47 9.94 -8.43
N LEU A 279 -4.06 10.95 -9.21
CA LEU A 279 -2.67 11.20 -9.57
C LEU A 279 -1.79 11.50 -8.35
N GLU A 280 -2.32 12.24 -7.37
CA GLU A 280 -1.63 12.50 -6.11
C GLU A 280 -1.43 11.21 -5.28
N ASP A 281 -2.48 10.38 -5.15
CA ASP A 281 -2.36 9.07 -4.49
C ASP A 281 -1.33 8.18 -5.22
N PHE A 282 -1.42 8.13 -6.55
CA PHE A 282 -0.55 7.36 -7.43
C PHE A 282 0.92 7.78 -7.30
N SER A 283 1.20 9.07 -7.42
CA SER A 283 2.54 9.64 -7.33
C SER A 283 3.18 9.33 -5.98
N ALA A 284 2.43 9.47 -4.89
CA ALA A 284 2.93 9.15 -3.55
C ALA A 284 3.23 7.66 -3.36
N ALA A 285 2.41 6.77 -3.94
CA ALA A 285 2.63 5.33 -3.89
C ALA A 285 3.85 4.91 -4.70
N VAL A 286 4.03 5.45 -5.91
CA VAL A 286 5.19 5.18 -6.77
C VAL A 286 6.47 5.72 -6.15
N ASP A 287 6.48 6.94 -5.59
CA ASP A 287 7.64 7.49 -4.90
C ASP A 287 8.11 6.60 -3.74
N ALA A 288 7.17 5.98 -3.01
CA ALA A 288 7.51 5.08 -1.92
C ALA A 288 8.18 3.77 -2.37
N LEU A 289 8.00 3.35 -3.63
CA LEU A 289 8.62 2.12 -4.16
C LEU A 289 10.15 2.19 -4.18
N LYS A 290 10.76 3.39 -4.12
CA LYS A 290 12.22 3.55 -3.99
C LYS A 290 12.80 2.92 -2.71
N HIS A 291 11.95 2.60 -1.73
CA HIS A 291 12.33 1.93 -0.49
C HIS A 291 12.18 0.40 -0.54
N VAL A 292 11.74 -0.15 -1.68
CA VAL A 292 11.62 -1.60 -1.91
C VAL A 292 12.97 -2.13 -2.41
N THR A 293 13.39 -3.28 -1.89
CA THR A 293 14.61 -3.97 -2.32
C THR A 293 14.26 -5.39 -2.76
N PHE A 294 14.70 -5.75 -3.96
CA PHE A 294 14.60 -7.11 -4.46
C PHE A 294 15.80 -7.93 -3.98
N VAL A 295 15.52 -9.13 -3.47
CA VAL A 295 16.53 -10.13 -3.13
C VAL A 295 16.22 -11.39 -3.93
N LEU A 296 17.13 -11.77 -4.81
CA LEU A 296 16.99 -12.98 -5.62
C LEU A 296 17.52 -14.17 -4.83
N ASP A 297 16.63 -15.13 -4.58
CA ASP A 297 16.96 -16.40 -3.92
C ASP A 297 17.01 -17.50 -4.98
N THR A 298 18.19 -18.10 -5.16
CA THR A 298 18.43 -19.19 -6.11
C THR A 298 18.49 -20.55 -5.44
N SER A 299 18.18 -20.64 -4.13
CA SER A 299 18.20 -21.92 -3.43
C SER A 299 17.14 -22.87 -4.00
N PRO A 300 17.47 -24.17 -4.18
CA PRO A 300 16.48 -25.15 -4.63
C PRO A 300 15.32 -25.18 -3.63
N PRO A 301 14.05 -25.30 -4.09
CA PRO A 301 12.88 -25.18 -3.23
C PRO A 301 12.82 -26.34 -2.24
N ALA A 302 13.45 -26.18 -1.07
CA ALA A 302 13.50 -27.23 -0.06
C ALA A 302 12.17 -27.34 0.71
N HIS A 303 11.50 -26.20 0.99
CA HIS A 303 10.27 -26.13 1.80
C HIS A 303 9.40 -24.88 1.56
N LEU A 304 9.47 -24.27 0.37
CA LEU A 304 8.57 -23.16 0.05
C LEU A 304 7.14 -23.72 -0.13
N PRO A 305 6.11 -23.28 0.62
CA PRO A 305 4.74 -23.50 0.17
C PRO A 305 4.69 -22.91 -1.23
N SER A 306 4.29 -23.72 -2.20
CA SER A 306 4.29 -23.32 -3.60
C SER A 306 3.29 -22.17 -3.74
N THR A 307 3.76 -20.93 -3.62
CA THR A 307 3.05 -19.75 -4.10
C THR A 307 3.10 -19.92 -5.61
N LEU A 308 2.22 -20.74 -6.17
CA LEU A 308 2.19 -21.07 -7.58
C LEU A 308 1.91 -19.78 -8.34
N LEU A 309 2.96 -19.03 -8.63
CA LEU A 309 2.94 -17.88 -9.51
C LEU A 309 2.70 -18.43 -10.91
N ASN A 310 1.43 -18.63 -11.24
CA ASN A 310 0.95 -18.98 -12.57
C ASN A 310 1.15 -17.82 -13.57
N LEU A 311 2.23 -17.04 -13.47
CA LEU A 311 2.63 -16.12 -14.52
C LEU A 311 3.09 -16.88 -15.77
N HIS A 312 3.43 -18.18 -15.61
CA HIS A 312 3.94 -19.04 -16.66
C HIS A 312 3.19 -20.37 -16.84
N MET A 313 3.48 -21.00 -17.97
CA MET A 313 2.95 -22.30 -18.37
C MET A 313 3.22 -23.35 -17.28
N LYS A 314 2.17 -24.06 -16.84
CA LYS A 314 2.32 -25.25 -16.01
C LYS A 314 3.16 -26.30 -16.75
N ASN A 315 4.04 -26.99 -16.04
CA ASN A 315 4.88 -28.09 -16.57
C ASN A 315 5.84 -27.67 -17.71
N THR A 316 6.57 -26.57 -17.52
CA THR A 316 7.64 -26.14 -18.43
C THR A 316 9.02 -26.32 -17.78
N THR A 317 10.04 -26.62 -18.60
CA THR A 317 11.46 -26.67 -18.18
C THR A 317 12.13 -25.29 -18.29
N LEU A 318 11.39 -24.26 -18.71
CA LEU A 318 11.91 -22.91 -18.79
C LEU A 318 12.17 -22.34 -17.39
N PRO A 319 13.30 -21.66 -17.18
CA PRO A 319 13.57 -20.96 -15.93
C PRO A 319 12.53 -19.84 -15.73
N GLY A 320 12.08 -19.67 -14.49
CA GLY A 320 11.09 -18.66 -14.14
C GLY A 320 11.00 -18.40 -12.64
N VAL A 321 10.15 -17.46 -12.23
CA VAL A 321 9.98 -17.13 -10.82
C VAL A 321 9.01 -18.11 -10.19
N VAL A 322 9.50 -18.89 -9.22
CA VAL A 322 8.69 -19.93 -8.56
C VAL A 322 7.89 -19.37 -7.38
N SER A 323 8.41 -18.34 -6.71
CA SER A 323 7.76 -17.75 -5.54
C SER A 323 8.19 -16.30 -5.32
N VAL A 324 7.33 -15.51 -4.69
CA VAL A 324 7.67 -14.17 -4.18
C VAL A 324 7.35 -14.12 -2.70
N ARG A 325 8.25 -13.53 -1.91
CA ARG A 325 8.02 -13.23 -0.50
C ARG A 325 8.32 -11.77 -0.19
N SER A 326 7.46 -11.16 0.61
CA SER A 326 7.62 -9.82 1.16
C SER A 326 7.96 -9.93 2.64
N SER A 327 8.85 -9.05 3.09
CA SER A 327 9.21 -8.96 4.50
C SER A 327 9.62 -7.53 4.82
N LYS A 328 9.41 -7.11 6.07
CA LYS A 328 9.98 -5.85 6.56
C LYS A 328 11.48 -6.04 6.76
N ARG A 329 12.27 -5.08 6.30
CA ARG A 329 13.72 -5.06 6.56
C ARG A 329 13.94 -4.94 8.07
N SER A 330 14.47 -5.98 8.71
CA SER A 330 14.90 -5.88 10.10
C SER A 330 16.09 -4.93 10.18
N THR A 331 16.09 -4.04 11.16
CA THR A 331 17.18 -3.10 11.45
C THR A 331 18.50 -3.78 11.80
N GLU A 332 18.53 -5.12 11.95
CA GLU A 332 19.69 -5.88 12.45
C GLU A 332 20.53 -6.59 11.40
N ARG A 333 20.10 -6.71 10.12
CA ARG A 333 20.95 -7.37 9.11
C ARG A 333 21.80 -6.35 8.35
N LYS A 334 23.04 -6.15 8.83
CA LYS A 334 24.14 -5.68 7.97
C LYS A 334 24.20 -6.60 6.75
N LEU A 335 24.02 -6.02 5.56
CA LEU A 335 24.29 -6.72 4.31
C LEU A 335 25.73 -7.28 4.36
N PRO A 336 25.98 -8.52 3.92
CA PRO A 336 27.32 -8.87 3.50
C PRO A 336 27.68 -7.91 2.36
N ARG A 337 28.76 -7.15 2.55
CA ARG A 337 29.39 -6.44 1.45
C ARG A 337 29.78 -7.51 0.42
N MET A 338 29.18 -7.43 -0.78
CA MET A 338 29.79 -8.03 -1.96
C MET A 338 30.98 -7.18 -2.37
#